data_AF-A0A3D0J0A7-F1
#
_entry.id   AF-A0A3D0J0A7-F1
#
_cell.length_a   1.000
_cell.length_b   1.000
_cell.length_c   1.000
_cell.angle_alpha   90.00
_cell.angle_beta   90.00
_cell.angle_gamma   90.00
#
_symmetry.space_group_name_H-M   'P 1'
#
loop_
_entity.id
_entity.type
_entity.pdbx_description
1 polymer ?
#
loop_
_entity_poly.entity_id
_entity_poly.type
_entity_poly.pdbx_seq_one_letter_code
_entity_poly.pdbx_strand_id
1 'polypeptide(L)'
;MTINEDKIRQNMRSTQGGVYSQQVVDGDIALLYETGDYSNVQICTTEVRAENGERGVRLTVIVEPRVRVAEVEVKRRRPEGGLDDNLAVKREELLGVKPTSWETIGVSENALRAKGTNRRPTVTKAGEILREERLYRDAVAMEECYLEKGYKDVRVTPKTVAAKGEDKVVFEVEEGEQGFIGEVRFIGNQAVREEELKKVISLKPASWRSGK
;
A
#
# COMPACT_ATOMS: atom_id res chain seq x y z
N MET A 1 -2.93 -12.75 18.07
CA MET A 1 -1.69 -12.73 17.27
C MET A 1 -0.66 -13.49 18.07
N THR A 2 -0.06 -14.54 17.52
CA THR A 2 0.92 -15.35 18.26
C THR A 2 2.30 -14.77 18.01
N ILE A 3 2.97 -14.34 19.07
CA ILE A 3 4.34 -13.85 19.00
C ILE A 3 5.24 -15.03 18.66
N ASN A 4 6.11 -14.88 17.65
CA ASN A 4 7.09 -15.91 17.30
C ASN A 4 8.33 -15.72 18.19
N GLU A 5 8.33 -16.36 19.36
CA GLU A 5 9.40 -16.25 20.35
C GLU A 5 10.76 -16.71 19.78
N ASP A 6 10.78 -17.76 18.97
CA ASP A 6 12.01 -18.25 18.33
C ASP A 6 12.63 -17.20 17.41
N LYS A 7 11.80 -16.48 16.65
CA LYS A 7 12.26 -15.40 15.78
C LYS A 7 12.84 -14.22 16.58
N ILE A 8 12.22 -13.87 17.71
CA ILE A 8 12.76 -12.82 18.59
C ILE A 8 14.12 -13.26 19.12
N ARG A 9 14.20 -14.49 19.65
CA ARG A 9 15.43 -15.04 20.24
C ARG A 9 16.58 -15.13 19.24
N GLN A 10 16.32 -15.53 18.00
CA GLN A 10 17.33 -15.63 16.93
C GLN A 10 17.91 -14.27 16.50
N ASN A 11 17.18 -13.17 16.73
CA ASN A 11 17.60 -11.81 16.38
C ASN A 11 18.09 -11.00 17.59
N MET A 12 18.19 -11.61 18.76
CA MET A 12 18.80 -11.01 19.95
C MET A 12 20.21 -11.55 20.18
N ARG A 13 21.10 -10.69 20.69
CA ARG A 13 22.42 -11.05 21.21
C ARG A 13 22.36 -11.53 22.65
N SER A 14 21.42 -11.03 23.46
CA SER A 14 21.24 -11.54 24.83
C SER A 14 20.86 -13.01 24.83
N THR A 15 21.51 -13.79 25.69
CA THR A 15 21.19 -15.20 25.92
C THR A 15 21.03 -15.48 27.40
N GLN A 16 20.25 -16.51 27.74
CA GLN A 16 20.08 -16.94 29.13
C GLN A 16 21.43 -17.38 29.71
N GLY A 17 21.83 -16.79 30.85
CA GLY A 17 23.13 -17.03 31.49
C GLY A 17 24.27 -16.13 30.97
N GLY A 18 24.00 -15.28 29.98
CA GLY A 18 24.96 -14.28 29.49
C GLY A 18 25.17 -13.10 30.46
N VAL A 19 26.26 -12.36 30.27
CA VAL A 19 26.56 -11.15 31.04
C VAL A 19 25.61 -10.03 30.63
N TYR A 20 24.92 -9.43 31.61
CA TYR A 20 24.09 -8.25 31.38
C TYR A 20 24.96 -7.01 31.14
N SER A 21 24.63 -6.24 30.09
CA SER A 21 25.14 -4.91 29.83
C SER A 21 24.10 -4.09 29.07
N GLN A 22 24.02 -2.79 29.37
CA GLN A 22 23.12 -1.88 28.66
C GLN A 22 23.37 -1.87 27.15
N GLN A 23 24.64 -1.98 26.73
CA GLN A 23 24.99 -2.04 25.30
C GLN A 23 24.42 -3.28 24.59
N VAL A 24 24.28 -4.39 25.31
CA VAL A 24 23.68 -5.61 24.75
C VAL A 24 22.18 -5.40 24.58
N VAL A 25 21.51 -4.82 25.57
CA VAL A 25 20.07 -4.50 25.50
C VAL A 25 19.79 -3.52 24.37
N ASP A 26 20.55 -2.42 24.27
CA ASP A 26 20.39 -1.43 23.21
C ASP A 26 20.64 -2.06 21.82
N GLY A 27 21.63 -2.96 21.73
CA GLY A 27 21.90 -3.73 20.52
C GLY A 27 20.77 -4.69 20.14
N ASP A 28 20.14 -5.35 21.10
CA ASP A 28 19.00 -6.24 20.87
C ASP A 28 17.79 -5.48 20.37
N ILE A 29 17.50 -4.32 20.97
CA ILE A 29 16.43 -3.42 20.51
C ILE A 29 16.68 -3.02 19.05
N ALA A 30 17.91 -2.60 18.72
CA ALA A 30 18.28 -2.20 17.36
C ALA A 30 18.10 -3.35 16.35
N LEU A 31 18.58 -4.56 16.69
CA LEU A 31 18.45 -5.74 15.81
C LEU A 31 17.00 -6.13 15.58
N LEU A 32 16.17 -6.07 16.62
CA LEU A 32 14.73 -6.35 16.49
C LEU A 32 14.05 -5.31 15.59
N TYR A 33 14.37 -4.02 15.69
CA TYR A 33 13.87 -3.02 14.75
C TYR A 33 14.37 -3.23 13.32
N GLU A 34 15.62 -3.65 13.13
CA GLU A 34 16.22 -3.92 11.81
C GLU A 34 15.53 -5.07 11.05
N THR A 35 14.86 -6.00 11.76
CA THR A 35 14.02 -7.02 11.11
C THR A 35 12.89 -6.40 10.27
N GLY A 36 12.46 -5.19 10.63
CA GLY A 36 11.35 -4.49 9.99
C GLY A 36 9.97 -5.04 10.33
N ASP A 37 9.89 -6.08 11.17
CA ASP A 37 8.66 -6.78 11.54
C ASP A 37 7.93 -6.15 12.73
N TYR A 38 8.54 -5.21 13.43
CA TYR A 38 7.99 -4.60 14.64
C TYR A 38 7.88 -3.08 14.49
N SER A 39 6.78 -2.51 14.98
CA SER A 39 6.55 -1.06 15.04
C SER A 39 7.10 -0.47 16.33
N ASN A 40 7.07 -1.26 17.41
CA ASN A 40 7.57 -0.90 18.72
C ASN A 40 8.26 -2.12 19.36
N VAL A 41 9.41 -1.88 19.98
CA VAL A 41 10.19 -2.86 20.73
C VAL A 41 10.62 -2.20 22.03
N GLN A 42 10.31 -2.84 23.14
CA GLN A 42 10.70 -2.42 24.49
C GLN A 42 11.29 -3.61 25.23
N ILE A 43 12.40 -3.38 25.95
CA ILE A 43 12.99 -4.39 26.83
C ILE A 43 13.01 -3.81 28.23
N CYS A 44 12.21 -4.39 29.12
CA CYS A 44 12.20 -4.04 30.53
C CYS A 44 13.13 -4.98 31.30
N THR A 45 14.01 -4.40 32.12
CA THR A 45 14.91 -5.16 33.00
C THR A 45 14.30 -5.24 34.40
N THR A 46 14.35 -6.41 35.01
CA THR A 46 13.96 -6.59 36.42
C THR A 46 15.03 -7.39 37.13
N GLU A 47 15.54 -6.87 38.25
CA GLU A 47 16.50 -7.62 39.06
C GLU A 47 15.81 -8.86 39.65
N VAL A 48 16.46 -10.01 39.52
CA VAL A 48 16.03 -11.27 40.11
C VAL A 48 17.16 -11.81 40.96
N ARG A 49 16.85 -12.18 42.19
CA ARG A 49 17.78 -12.89 43.06
C ARG A 49 17.48 -14.38 42.96
N ALA A 50 18.47 -15.17 42.54
CA ALA A 50 18.35 -16.61 42.50
C ALA A 50 18.38 -17.20 43.92
N GLU A 51 17.86 -18.42 44.10
CA GLU A 51 17.79 -19.10 45.40
C GLU A 51 19.18 -19.32 46.03
N ASN A 52 20.21 -19.44 45.19
CA ASN A 52 21.61 -19.53 45.59
C ASN A 52 22.24 -18.18 46.00
N GLY A 53 21.47 -17.08 45.98
CA GLY A 53 21.94 -15.73 46.34
C GLY A 53 22.55 -14.93 45.18
N GLU A 54 22.69 -15.51 43.99
CA GLU A 54 23.22 -14.81 42.82
C GLU A 54 22.26 -13.72 42.32
N ARG A 55 22.83 -12.59 41.90
CA ARG A 55 22.07 -11.50 41.26
C ARG A 55 21.99 -11.79 39.76
N GLY A 56 20.78 -11.91 39.25
CA GLY A 56 20.47 -12.00 37.84
C GLY A 56 19.59 -10.82 37.38
N VAL A 57 19.44 -10.71 36.07
CA VAL A 57 18.53 -9.76 35.44
C VAL A 57 17.57 -10.55 34.57
N ARG A 58 16.27 -10.31 34.74
CA ARG A 58 15.22 -10.81 33.86
C ARG A 58 14.93 -9.75 32.81
N LEU A 59 15.04 -10.11 31.54
CA LEU A 59 14.60 -9.28 30.43
C LEU A 59 13.16 -9.65 30.09
N THR A 60 12.28 -8.67 30.09
CA THR A 60 10.91 -8.79 29.58
C THR A 60 10.84 -8.03 28.27
N VAL A 61 10.69 -8.76 27.17
CA VAL A 61 10.64 -8.18 25.82
C VAL A 61 9.18 -7.99 25.42
N ILE A 62 8.82 -6.75 25.13
CA ILE A 62 7.49 -6.35 24.67
C ILE A 62 7.65 -5.87 23.23
N VAL A 63 6.89 -6.47 22.31
CA VAL A 63 6.92 -6.11 20.90
C VAL A 63 5.52 -5.84 20.39
N GLU A 64 5.40 -4.83 19.53
CA GLU A 64 4.23 -4.60 18.71
C GLU A 64 4.58 -4.99 17.27
N PRO A 65 4.04 -6.10 16.76
CA PRO A 65 4.31 -6.54 15.40
C PRO A 65 3.60 -5.65 14.37
N ARG A 66 4.26 -5.44 13.24
CA ARG A 66 3.69 -4.80 12.06
C ARG A 66 2.82 -5.79 11.30
N VAL A 67 1.66 -5.32 10.89
CA VAL A 67 0.76 -6.07 10.01
C VAL A 67 1.35 -6.13 8.60
N ARG A 68 1.30 -7.32 8.00
CA ARG A 68 1.65 -7.52 6.59
C ARG A 68 0.40 -7.67 5.75
N VAL A 69 0.50 -7.30 4.49
CA VAL A 69 -0.56 -7.49 3.51
C VAL A 69 -0.56 -8.95 3.07
N ALA A 70 -1.61 -9.70 3.40
CA ALA A 70 -1.76 -11.10 2.98
C ALA A 70 -2.00 -11.20 1.47
N GLU A 71 -2.96 -10.39 0.99
CA GLU A 71 -3.43 -10.39 -0.38
C GLU A 71 -3.98 -9.01 -0.73
N VAL A 72 -3.90 -8.63 -2.01
CA VAL A 72 -4.52 -7.42 -2.55
C VAL A 72 -5.54 -7.79 -3.62
N GLU A 73 -6.79 -7.42 -3.36
CA GLU A 73 -7.90 -7.52 -4.30
C GLU A 73 -8.35 -6.14 -4.75
N VAL A 74 -8.83 -6.07 -5.98
CA VAL A 74 -9.54 -4.90 -6.52
C VAL A 74 -10.89 -5.41 -6.97
N LYS A 75 -11.97 -4.81 -6.46
CA LYS A 75 -13.34 -5.24 -6.72
C LYS A 75 -14.21 -4.06 -7.07
N ARG A 76 -15.13 -4.27 -8.01
CA ARG A 76 -16.14 -3.26 -8.32
C ARG A 76 -17.19 -3.26 -7.23
N ARG A 77 -17.55 -2.08 -6.75
CA ARG A 77 -18.75 -1.86 -5.93
C ARG A 77 -19.93 -1.57 -6.85
N ARG A 78 -20.98 -2.38 -6.73
CA ARG A 78 -22.20 -2.17 -7.51
C ARG A 78 -23.07 -1.05 -6.92
N PRO A 79 -23.83 -0.29 -7.75
CA PRO A 79 -24.72 0.77 -7.27
C PRO A 79 -25.78 0.29 -6.28
N GLU A 80 -26.31 -0.90 -6.48
CA GLU A 80 -27.28 -1.56 -5.58
C GLU A 80 -26.62 -2.24 -4.36
N GLY A 81 -25.29 -2.16 -4.26
CA GLY A 81 -24.49 -2.76 -3.21
C GLY A 81 -23.91 -4.13 -3.57
N GLY A 82 -22.92 -4.54 -2.77
CA GLY A 82 -22.12 -5.75 -2.99
C GLY A 82 -20.88 -5.48 -3.84
N LEU A 83 -20.04 -6.51 -3.92
CA LEU A 83 -18.77 -6.50 -4.65
C LEU A 83 -18.75 -7.60 -5.71
N ASP A 84 -18.14 -7.33 -6.85
CA ASP A 84 -17.83 -8.33 -7.87
C ASP A 84 -16.52 -8.00 -8.61
N ASP A 85 -16.14 -8.88 -9.54
CA ASP A 85 -14.88 -8.81 -10.28
C ASP A 85 -15.06 -8.18 -11.69
N ASN A 86 -16.26 -7.66 -12.03
CA ASN A 86 -16.56 -7.08 -13.35
C ASN A 86 -16.08 -5.62 -13.43
N LEU A 87 -14.77 -5.42 -13.32
CA LEU A 87 -14.11 -4.13 -13.49
C LEU A 87 -14.06 -3.74 -14.97
N ALA A 88 -14.36 -2.49 -15.28
CA ALA A 88 -14.17 -1.87 -16.59
C ALA A 88 -12.68 -1.71 -16.95
N VAL A 89 -11.81 -1.57 -15.94
CA VAL A 89 -10.36 -1.55 -16.09
C VAL A 89 -9.78 -2.85 -15.59
N LYS A 90 -8.89 -3.47 -16.38
CA LYS A 90 -8.25 -4.73 -16.00
C LYS A 90 -7.49 -4.59 -14.69
N ARG A 91 -7.64 -5.57 -13.80
CA ARG A 91 -6.94 -5.64 -12.51
C ARG A 91 -5.43 -5.46 -12.66
N GLU A 92 -4.82 -6.10 -13.65
CA GLU A 92 -3.37 -6.07 -13.86
C GLU A 92 -2.87 -4.66 -14.17
N GLU A 93 -3.69 -3.84 -14.81
CA GLU A 93 -3.40 -2.45 -15.12
C GLU A 93 -3.48 -1.60 -13.85
N LEU A 94 -4.52 -1.80 -13.03
CA LEU A 94 -4.71 -1.13 -11.76
C LEU A 94 -3.62 -1.46 -10.74
N LEU A 95 -3.17 -2.71 -10.67
CA LEU A 95 -2.05 -3.11 -9.81
C LEU A 95 -0.68 -2.69 -10.40
N GLY A 96 -0.65 -2.37 -11.70
CA GLY A 96 0.53 -1.95 -12.44
C GLY A 96 0.78 -0.44 -12.42
N VAL A 97 -0.19 0.36 -11.95
CA VAL A 97 -0.06 1.82 -11.92
C VAL A 97 1.14 2.25 -11.06
N LYS A 98 1.78 3.33 -11.49
CA LYS A 98 2.86 3.97 -10.75
C LYS A 98 2.27 5.21 -10.10
N PRO A 99 2.17 5.27 -8.76
CA PRO A 99 1.66 6.45 -8.08
C PRO A 99 2.47 7.68 -8.46
N THR A 100 1.77 8.74 -8.89
CA THR A 100 2.37 9.97 -9.41
C THR A 100 3.18 10.74 -8.35
N SER A 101 2.94 10.49 -7.05
CA SER A 101 3.58 11.22 -5.94
C SER A 101 4.36 10.31 -4.98
N TRP A 102 5.54 9.84 -5.39
CA TRP A 102 6.48 9.13 -4.52
C TRP A 102 7.56 10.02 -3.87
N GLU A 103 7.58 11.34 -4.14
CA GLU A 103 8.75 12.20 -3.83
C GLU A 103 8.71 13.02 -2.54
N THR A 104 7.74 12.90 -1.60
CA THR A 104 7.71 13.87 -0.47
C THR A 104 7.51 13.33 0.94
N ILE A 105 7.53 12.01 1.21
CA ILE A 105 7.53 11.55 2.61
C ILE A 105 8.72 10.63 2.91
N GLY A 106 9.88 11.26 3.15
CA GLY A 106 10.84 10.83 4.17
C GLY A 106 11.90 9.77 3.82
N VAL A 107 11.95 9.24 2.61
CA VAL A 107 13.04 8.33 2.20
C VAL A 107 13.87 9.04 1.14
N SER A 108 15.07 9.47 1.50
CA SER A 108 16.00 10.05 0.52
C SER A 108 16.29 9.02 -0.57
N GLU A 109 16.26 9.49 -1.82
CA GLU A 109 16.52 8.70 -3.03
C GLU A 109 17.85 7.91 -2.97
N ASN A 110 18.79 8.36 -2.14
CA ASN A 110 20.07 7.71 -1.89
C ASN A 110 19.96 6.36 -1.14
N ALA A 111 18.94 6.13 -0.32
CA ALA A 111 18.80 4.86 0.41
C ALA A 111 18.33 3.70 -0.48
N LEU A 112 17.55 3.99 -1.52
CA LEU A 112 17.02 2.99 -2.47
C LEU A 112 18.07 2.53 -3.48
N ARG A 113 19.06 3.37 -3.81
CA ARG A 113 20.16 3.03 -4.72
C ARG A 113 21.16 2.02 -4.13
N ALA A 114 21.30 1.94 -2.80
CA ALA A 114 22.33 1.11 -2.15
C ALA A 114 21.99 -0.39 -2.08
N LYS A 115 20.72 -0.78 -2.31
CA LYS A 115 20.30 -2.18 -2.47
C LYS A 115 19.73 -2.29 -3.88
N GLY A 116 20.31 -3.14 -4.73
CA GLY A 116 20.03 -3.27 -6.17
C GLY A 116 18.61 -3.69 -6.59
N THR A 117 17.57 -3.22 -5.91
CA THR A 117 16.17 -3.40 -6.26
C THR A 117 15.66 -2.14 -6.96
N ASN A 118 15.96 -2.01 -8.25
CA ASN A 118 15.39 -0.96 -9.12
C ASN A 118 13.89 -1.21 -9.44
N ARG A 119 13.12 -1.75 -8.48
CA ARG A 119 11.68 -1.94 -8.62
C ARG A 119 11.03 -0.61 -8.24
N ARG A 120 10.74 0.21 -9.25
CA ARG A 120 9.87 1.38 -9.08
C ARG A 120 8.65 0.94 -8.25
N PRO A 121 8.34 1.60 -7.13
CA PRO A 121 7.23 1.18 -6.30
C PRO A 121 5.96 1.24 -7.15
N THR A 122 5.36 0.07 -7.30
CA THR A 122 4.01 -0.12 -7.85
C THR A 122 3.06 -0.12 -6.65
N VAL A 123 1.75 -0.21 -6.91
CA VAL A 123 0.73 -0.44 -5.87
C VAL A 123 1.19 -1.51 -4.88
N THR A 124 0.81 -1.35 -3.61
CA THR A 124 1.09 -2.28 -2.51
C THR A 124 0.85 -3.73 -2.94
N LYS A 125 1.78 -4.61 -2.58
CA LYS A 125 1.73 -6.04 -2.90
C LYS A 125 1.61 -6.90 -1.65
N ALA A 126 1.17 -8.14 -1.86
CA ALA A 126 1.23 -9.17 -0.84
C ALA A 126 2.66 -9.31 -0.28
N GLY A 127 2.75 -9.53 1.03
CA GLY A 127 3.99 -9.62 1.81
C GLY A 127 4.57 -8.27 2.26
N GLU A 128 4.11 -7.14 1.72
CA GLU A 128 4.58 -5.82 2.16
C GLU A 128 3.99 -5.43 3.53
N ILE A 129 4.67 -4.54 4.24
CA ILE A 129 4.17 -3.97 5.49
C ILE A 129 2.94 -3.11 5.15
N LEU A 130 1.83 -3.37 5.83
CA LEU A 130 0.62 -2.59 5.70
C LEU A 130 0.85 -1.19 6.28
N ARG A 131 0.63 -0.18 5.45
CA ARG A 131 0.65 1.23 5.82
C ARG A 131 -0.59 1.87 5.23
N GLU A 132 -1.49 2.33 6.08
CA GLU A 132 -2.77 2.90 5.62
C GLU A 132 -2.56 4.06 4.66
N GLU A 133 -1.57 4.93 4.94
CA GLU A 133 -1.25 6.08 4.11
C GLU A 133 -0.82 5.68 2.70
N ARG A 134 -0.19 4.51 2.56
CA ARG A 134 0.19 3.97 1.25
C ARG A 134 -1.03 3.44 0.49
N LEU A 135 -1.95 2.76 1.18
CA LEU A 135 -3.17 2.26 0.55
C LEU A 135 -4.02 3.40 -0.02
N TYR A 136 -4.12 4.53 0.69
CA TYR A 136 -4.82 5.71 0.14
C TYR A 136 -4.13 6.29 -1.10
N ARG A 137 -2.80 6.30 -1.16
CA ARG A 137 -2.08 6.74 -2.36
C ARG A 137 -2.27 5.79 -3.53
N ASP A 138 -2.24 4.49 -3.26
CA ASP A 138 -2.50 3.47 -4.27
C ASP A 138 -3.92 3.62 -4.85
N ALA A 139 -4.90 3.92 -3.99
CA ALA A 139 -6.27 4.20 -4.42
C ALA A 139 -6.34 5.43 -5.35
N VAL A 140 -5.66 6.54 -5.01
CA VAL A 140 -5.59 7.72 -5.88
C VAL A 140 -4.93 7.39 -7.22
N ALA A 141 -3.86 6.60 -7.23
CA ALA A 141 -3.21 6.18 -8.48
C ALA A 141 -4.13 5.31 -9.36
N MET A 142 -4.97 4.48 -8.74
CA MET A 142 -6.00 3.72 -9.45
C MET A 142 -7.09 4.65 -10.00
N GLU A 143 -7.56 5.64 -9.23
CA GLU A 143 -8.51 6.66 -9.68
C GLU A 143 -7.97 7.42 -10.90
N GLU A 144 -6.71 7.86 -10.87
CA GLU A 144 -6.03 8.50 -12.02
C GLU A 144 -6.08 7.62 -13.28
N CYS A 145 -5.85 6.32 -13.15
CA CYS A 145 -5.95 5.37 -14.27
C CYS A 145 -7.38 5.26 -14.84
N TYR A 146 -8.41 5.33 -13.98
CA TYR A 146 -9.80 5.37 -14.43
C TYR A 146 -10.16 6.72 -15.09
N LEU A 147 -9.65 7.83 -14.56
CA LEU A 147 -9.84 9.17 -15.12
C LEU A 147 -9.28 9.26 -16.55
N GLU A 148 -8.08 8.71 -16.80
CA GLU A 148 -7.49 8.63 -18.14
C GLU A 148 -8.36 7.85 -19.14
N LYS A 149 -9.20 6.94 -18.64
CA LYS A 149 -10.14 6.14 -19.43
C LYS A 149 -11.53 6.75 -19.56
N GLY A 150 -11.73 7.95 -19.01
CA GLY A 150 -12.96 8.72 -19.12
C GLY A 150 -13.96 8.51 -17.99
N TYR A 151 -13.64 7.75 -16.95
CA TYR A 151 -14.50 7.56 -15.77
C TYR A 151 -14.28 8.73 -14.80
N LYS A 152 -15.10 9.78 -14.92
CA LYS A 152 -14.91 11.04 -14.18
C LYS A 152 -15.36 10.97 -12.73
N ASP A 153 -16.37 10.16 -12.46
CA ASP A 153 -16.97 10.00 -11.14
C ASP A 153 -16.40 8.79 -10.39
N VAL A 154 -15.25 8.28 -10.82
CA VAL A 154 -14.60 7.14 -10.18
C VAL A 154 -14.23 7.46 -8.73
N ARG A 155 -14.44 6.50 -7.85
CA ARG A 155 -13.93 6.52 -6.48
C ARG A 155 -13.36 5.15 -6.11
N VAL A 156 -12.17 5.13 -5.53
CA VAL A 156 -11.51 3.91 -5.05
C VAL A 156 -11.32 4.02 -3.54
N THR A 157 -11.90 3.07 -2.79
CA THR A 157 -11.81 3.03 -1.33
C THR A 157 -11.02 1.81 -0.87
N PRO A 158 -9.86 1.98 -0.20
CA PRO A 158 -9.16 0.86 0.41
C PRO A 158 -9.88 0.38 1.68
N LYS A 159 -10.04 -0.94 1.82
CA LYS A 159 -10.55 -1.61 3.01
C LYS A 159 -9.58 -2.68 3.45
N THR A 160 -9.33 -2.75 4.76
CA THR A 160 -8.54 -3.80 5.39
C THR A 160 -9.47 -4.78 6.08
N VAL A 161 -9.24 -6.07 5.85
CA VAL A 161 -9.95 -7.16 6.52
C VAL A 161 -8.93 -7.92 7.35
N ALA A 162 -9.07 -7.83 8.66
CA ALA A 162 -8.17 -8.47 9.59
C ALA A 162 -8.17 -10.00 9.37
N ALA A 163 -7.00 -10.55 9.10
CA ALA A 163 -6.75 -11.99 9.17
C ALA A 163 -5.60 -12.25 10.16
N LYS A 164 -5.38 -13.51 10.55
CA LYS A 164 -4.51 -13.85 11.69
C LYS A 164 -3.05 -13.42 11.48
N GLY A 165 -2.70 -12.20 11.91
CA GLY A 165 -1.35 -11.62 11.83
C GLY A 165 -0.99 -10.99 10.47
N GLU A 166 -1.89 -11.08 9.50
CA GLU A 166 -1.79 -10.48 8.18
C GLU A 166 -3.17 -9.96 7.80
N ASP A 167 -3.25 -8.81 7.13
CA ASP A 167 -4.51 -8.23 6.72
C ASP A 167 -4.69 -8.36 5.22
N LYS A 168 -5.90 -8.70 4.80
CA LYS A 168 -6.29 -8.65 3.40
C LYS A 168 -6.69 -7.23 3.04
N VAL A 169 -6.17 -6.73 1.92
CA VAL A 169 -6.52 -5.41 1.39
C VAL A 169 -7.47 -5.58 0.21
N VAL A 170 -8.60 -4.88 0.26
CA VAL A 170 -9.59 -4.83 -0.82
C VAL A 170 -9.76 -3.38 -1.25
N PHE A 171 -9.47 -3.08 -2.50
CA PHE A 171 -9.81 -1.81 -3.13
C PHE A 171 -11.21 -1.90 -3.73
N GLU A 172 -12.18 -1.22 -3.11
CA GLU A 172 -13.55 -1.12 -3.60
C GLU A 172 -13.65 0.03 -4.61
N VAL A 173 -13.99 -0.28 -5.86
CA VAL A 173 -14.05 0.68 -6.97
C VAL A 173 -15.50 0.99 -7.31
N GLU A 174 -15.91 2.23 -7.11
CA GLU A 174 -17.14 2.81 -7.62
C GLU A 174 -16.80 3.49 -8.95
N GLU A 175 -17.00 2.82 -10.08
CA GLU A 175 -16.49 3.27 -11.39
C GLU A 175 -17.23 4.49 -11.94
N GLY A 176 -18.51 4.66 -11.58
CA GLY A 176 -19.38 5.68 -12.16
C GLY A 176 -19.69 5.42 -13.64
N GLU A 177 -20.11 6.48 -14.34
CA GLU A 177 -20.39 6.43 -15.78
C GLU A 177 -19.15 6.84 -16.59
N GLN A 178 -18.94 6.16 -17.72
CA GLN A 178 -17.89 6.56 -18.65
C GLN A 178 -18.34 7.81 -19.41
N GLY A 179 -17.58 8.89 -19.25
CA GLY A 179 -17.82 10.15 -19.95
C GLY A 179 -17.38 10.09 -21.40
N PHE A 180 -18.26 10.52 -22.30
CA PHE A 180 -17.96 10.68 -23.72
C PHE A 180 -18.04 12.13 -24.15
N ILE A 181 -17.27 12.50 -25.18
CA ILE A 181 -17.38 13.83 -25.80
C ILE A 181 -18.67 13.86 -26.62
N GLY A 182 -19.64 14.64 -26.16
CA GLY A 182 -20.94 14.79 -26.82
C GLY A 182 -20.90 15.74 -28.02
N GLU A 183 -20.24 16.88 -27.89
CA GLU A 183 -20.12 17.88 -28.96
C GLU A 183 -18.76 18.58 -28.92
N VAL A 184 -18.19 18.83 -30.10
CA VAL A 184 -17.01 19.69 -30.27
C VAL A 184 -17.42 20.88 -31.13
N ARG A 185 -17.35 22.09 -30.55
CA ARG A 185 -17.63 23.36 -31.24
C ARG A 185 -16.34 24.13 -31.45
N PHE A 186 -16.19 24.72 -32.63
CA PHE A 186 -15.08 25.59 -32.95
C PHE A 186 -15.59 27.03 -33.04
N ILE A 187 -14.98 27.95 -32.29
CA ILE A 187 -15.34 29.36 -32.27
C ILE A 187 -14.15 30.17 -32.79
N GLY A 188 -14.38 31.12 -33.70
CA GLY A 188 -13.35 32.04 -34.20
C GLY A 188 -12.48 31.53 -35.36
N ASN A 189 -12.87 30.43 -36.01
CA ASN A 189 -12.22 29.93 -37.21
C ASN A 189 -12.51 30.85 -38.42
N GLN A 190 -11.57 31.74 -38.76
CA GLN A 190 -11.72 32.64 -39.92
C GLN A 190 -11.10 32.08 -41.22
N ALA A 191 -10.08 31.23 -41.10
CA ALA A 191 -9.32 30.72 -42.25
C ALA A 191 -9.71 29.30 -42.70
N VAL A 192 -10.35 28.52 -41.83
CA VAL A 192 -10.67 27.10 -42.08
C VAL A 192 -12.12 26.83 -41.69
N ARG A 193 -12.86 26.12 -42.54
CA ARG A 193 -14.26 25.78 -42.28
C ARG A 193 -14.37 24.75 -41.15
N GLU A 194 -15.42 24.88 -40.34
CA GLU A 194 -15.67 23.98 -39.20
C GLU A 194 -15.75 22.51 -39.63
N GLU A 195 -16.31 22.25 -40.82
CA GLU A 195 -16.41 20.92 -41.42
C GLU A 195 -15.04 20.28 -41.70
N GLU A 196 -14.04 21.08 -42.07
CA GLU A 196 -12.67 20.59 -42.29
C GLU A 196 -11.96 20.31 -40.97
N LEU A 197 -12.20 21.15 -39.95
CA LEU A 197 -11.70 20.91 -38.60
C LEU A 197 -12.32 19.65 -37.97
N LYS A 198 -13.61 19.39 -38.22
CA LYS A 198 -14.29 18.14 -37.79
C LYS A 198 -13.72 16.89 -38.46
N LYS A 199 -13.18 16.99 -39.69
CA LYS A 199 -12.58 15.85 -40.41
C LYS A 199 -11.21 15.43 -39.86
N VAL A 200 -10.46 16.34 -39.24
CA VAL A 200 -9.14 16.06 -38.66
C VAL A 200 -9.18 15.67 -37.18
N ILE A 201 -10.33 15.82 -36.51
CA ILE A 201 -10.53 15.26 -35.17
C ILE A 201 -10.63 13.73 -35.29
N SER A 202 -9.66 13.03 -34.71
CA SER A 202 -9.65 11.56 -34.61
C SER A 202 -10.66 11.01 -33.58
N LEU A 203 -11.19 11.86 -32.71
CA LEU A 203 -12.21 11.51 -31.72
C LEU A 203 -13.60 11.60 -32.36
N LYS A 204 -14.13 10.46 -32.84
CA LYS A 204 -15.54 10.40 -33.25
C LYS A 204 -16.41 10.72 -32.02
N PRO A 205 -17.29 11.75 -32.05
CA PRO A 205 -18.25 11.96 -30.99
C PRO A 205 -19.05 10.66 -30.82
N ALA A 206 -19.24 10.23 -29.57
CA ALA A 206 -19.86 8.93 -29.31
C ALA A 206 -21.26 8.92 -29.94
N SER A 207 -21.47 8.01 -30.90
CA SER A 207 -22.81 7.68 -31.37
C SER A 207 -23.57 7.12 -30.17
N TRP A 208 -24.52 7.88 -29.66
CA TRP A 208 -25.50 7.44 -28.68
C TRP A 208 -26.30 6.27 -29.28
N ARG A 209 -25.78 5.05 -29.13
CA ARG A 209 -26.54 3.83 -29.37
C ARG A 209 -27.36 3.58 -28.12
N SER A 210 -28.56 4.16 -28.09
CA SER A 210 -29.68 3.61 -27.33
C SER A 210 -29.77 2.11 -27.59
N GLY A 211 -29.56 1.31 -26.56
CA GLY A 211 -29.97 -0.10 -26.51
C GLY A 211 -30.46 -0.33 -25.08
N LYS A 212 -31.77 -0.19 -24.85
CA LYS A 212 -32.84 -1.19 -24.94
C LYS A 212 -33.02 -1.92 -23.61
#